data_AF-A0A423KIY2-F1
#
_entry.id   AF-A0A423KIY2-F1
#
_cell.length_a   1.000
_cell.length_b   1.000
_cell.length_c   1.000
_cell.angle_alpha   90.00
_cell.angle_beta   90.00
_cell.angle_gamma   90.00
#
_symmetry.space_group_name_H-M   'P 1'
#
loop_
_entity.id
_entity.type
_entity.pdbx_description
1 polymer ?
#
loop_
_entity_poly.entity_id
_entity_poly.type
_entity_poly.pdbx_seq_one_letter_code
_entity_poly.pdbx_strand_id
1 'polypeptide(L)'
;MSNGHGIETPASKIATALATLGLAIRLNAEVNQGRIDVSIFHRAVNIYTGGDGLRLPAYPEATQADLDGGIYNIVQIALSSSALTVDETLLQVFGPIAYIKVSSLLGIRVMIHQVRNAFAHNPWRPRWVVYKKYRKAYEIELDNGTAFTFDATSLDGDGLNPEQFGGLERWVEVLQHCERLVASNPNIA
;
A
#
# COMPACT_ATOMS: atom_id res chain seq x y z
N MET A 1 -27.39 6.81 6.03
CA MET A 1 -26.04 6.69 5.45
C MET A 1 -26.02 5.39 4.65
N SER A 2 -26.00 5.45 3.32
CA SER A 2 -25.71 4.26 2.52
C SER A 2 -24.30 3.82 2.84
N ASN A 3 -24.01 2.52 2.86
CA ASN A 3 -22.71 1.96 3.24
C ASN A 3 -21.56 2.30 2.26
N GLY A 4 -21.63 3.39 1.49
CA GLY A 4 -20.55 3.91 0.64
C GLY A 4 -20.16 3.05 -0.56
N HIS A 5 -20.53 1.77 -0.58
CA HIS A 5 -20.21 0.85 -1.65
C HIS A 5 -21.21 1.04 -2.79
N GLY A 6 -20.89 1.93 -3.72
CA GLY A 6 -21.29 1.71 -5.11
C GLY A 6 -20.87 0.30 -5.56
N ILE A 7 -21.39 -0.19 -6.69
CA ILE A 7 -21.04 -1.52 -7.21
C ILE A 7 -19.51 -1.67 -7.18
N GLU A 8 -19.01 -2.55 -6.31
CA GLU A 8 -17.58 -2.73 -6.12
C GLU A 8 -17.02 -3.51 -7.31
N THR A 9 -16.20 -2.85 -8.11
CA THR A 9 -15.48 -3.43 -9.24
C THR A 9 -14.01 -3.66 -8.87
N PRO A 10 -13.30 -4.57 -9.55
CA PRO A 10 -11.85 -4.71 -9.41
C PRO A 10 -11.09 -3.37 -9.50
N ALA A 11 -11.46 -2.52 -10.48
CA ALA A 11 -10.85 -1.20 -10.63
C ALA A 11 -11.13 -0.29 -9.43
N SER A 12 -12.38 -0.23 -8.95
CA SER A 12 -12.72 0.62 -7.80
C SER A 12 -12.08 0.16 -6.48
N LYS A 13 -11.79 -1.14 -6.32
CA LYS A 13 -11.01 -1.65 -5.19
C LYS A 13 -9.60 -1.06 -5.19
N ILE A 14 -8.90 -1.14 -6.34
CA ILE A 14 -7.55 -0.57 -6.49
C ILE A 14 -7.58 0.95 -6.33
N ALA A 15 -8.56 1.65 -6.91
CA ALA A 15 -8.71 3.09 -6.76
C ALA A 15 -8.90 3.50 -5.28
N THR A 16 -9.67 2.73 -4.51
CA THR A 16 -9.88 2.97 -3.07
C THR A 16 -8.60 2.73 -2.27
N ALA A 17 -7.85 1.68 -2.57
CA ALA A 17 -6.54 1.41 -1.98
C ALA A 17 -5.54 2.54 -2.28
N LEU A 18 -5.50 3.00 -3.54
CA LEU A 18 -4.67 4.14 -3.97
C LEU A 18 -5.06 5.43 -3.25
N ALA A 19 -6.36 5.73 -3.12
CA ALA A 19 -6.83 6.91 -2.41
C ALA A 19 -6.46 6.87 -0.92
N THR A 20 -6.55 5.69 -0.29
CA THR A 20 -6.17 5.48 1.11
C THR A 20 -4.67 5.70 1.33
N LEU A 21 -3.83 5.12 0.46
CA LEU A 21 -2.39 5.37 0.48
C LEU A 21 -2.07 6.85 0.23
N GLY A 22 -2.75 7.48 -0.74
CA GLY A 22 -2.58 8.90 -1.04
C GLY A 22 -2.92 9.80 0.15
N LEU A 23 -3.98 9.48 0.91
CA LEU A 23 -4.31 10.19 2.15
C LEU A 23 -3.21 10.04 3.20
N ALA A 24 -2.72 8.81 3.43
CA ALA A 24 -1.64 8.55 4.38
C ALA A 24 -0.35 9.34 4.03
N ILE A 25 0.05 9.32 2.76
CA ILE A 25 1.23 10.06 2.27
C ILE A 25 1.04 11.57 2.45
N ARG A 26 -0.16 12.10 2.17
CA ARG A 26 -0.47 13.52 2.39
C ARG A 26 -0.36 13.90 3.87
N LEU A 27 -0.96 13.11 4.77
CA LEU A 27 -0.85 13.36 6.21
C LEU A 27 0.62 13.35 6.68
N ASN A 28 1.44 12.44 6.15
CA ASN A 28 2.88 12.42 6.40
C ASN A 28 3.58 13.68 5.90
N ALA A 29 3.22 14.17 4.72
CA ALA A 29 3.74 15.44 4.20
C ALA A 29 3.35 16.65 5.06
N GLU A 30 2.13 16.66 5.62
CA GLU A 30 1.69 17.70 6.55
C GLU A 30 2.49 17.70 7.86
N VAL A 31 2.83 16.51 8.40
CA VAL A 31 3.72 16.36 9.57
C VAL A 31 5.13 16.86 9.24
N ASN A 32 5.70 16.41 8.11
CA ASN A 32 7.05 16.82 7.68
C ASN A 32 7.16 18.33 7.44
N GLN A 33 6.06 18.98 7.08
CA GLN A 33 5.99 20.43 6.87
C GLN A 33 5.62 21.21 8.14
N GLY A 34 5.48 20.54 9.28
CA GLY A 34 5.15 21.14 10.58
C GLY A 34 3.74 21.69 10.67
N ARG A 35 2.83 21.34 9.75
CA ARG A 35 1.42 21.76 9.80
C ARG A 35 0.59 20.85 10.71
N ILE A 36 1.02 19.60 10.88
CA ILE A 36 0.59 18.73 11.96
C ILE A 36 1.80 18.54 12.88
N ASP A 37 1.66 18.92 14.15
CA ASP A 37 2.70 18.77 15.15
C ASP A 37 2.18 18.01 16.38
N VAL A 38 3.07 17.77 17.35
CA VAL A 38 2.79 16.99 18.57
C VAL A 38 1.59 17.51 19.38
N SER A 39 1.21 18.79 19.21
CA SER A 39 0.06 19.37 19.91
C SER A 39 -1.27 18.68 19.58
N ILE A 40 -1.34 17.92 18.48
CA ILE A 40 -2.51 17.09 18.15
C ILE A 40 -2.84 16.09 19.26
N PHE A 41 -1.84 15.62 20.01
CA PHE A 41 -2.01 14.69 21.13
C PHE A 41 -2.33 15.38 22.45
N HIS A 42 -1.95 16.63 22.63
CA HIS A 42 -2.01 17.31 23.94
C HIS A 42 -3.43 17.74 24.35
N ARG A 43 -4.42 17.58 23.48
CA ARG A 43 -5.82 17.90 23.78
C ARG A 43 -6.70 16.67 23.58
N ALA A 44 -7.70 16.55 24.44
CA ALA A 44 -8.77 15.59 24.21
C ALA A 44 -9.60 16.04 23.00
N VAL A 45 -10.03 15.08 22.19
CA VAL A 45 -10.86 15.34 21.00
C VAL A 45 -12.16 14.57 21.13
N ASN A 46 -13.29 15.24 20.91
CA ASN A 46 -14.59 14.61 20.79
C ASN A 46 -14.91 14.43 19.30
N ILE A 47 -15.12 13.18 18.88
CA ILE A 47 -15.46 12.81 17.51
C ILE A 47 -16.95 12.47 17.48
N TYR A 48 -17.70 13.17 16.63
CA TYR A 48 -19.11 12.87 16.39
C TYR A 48 -19.23 11.68 15.44
N THR A 49 -19.73 10.55 15.96
CA THR A 49 -19.90 9.30 15.20
C THR A 49 -21.34 9.04 14.75
N GLY A 50 -22.25 10.00 14.99
CA GLY A 50 -23.69 9.84 14.74
C GLY A 50 -24.49 9.24 15.90
N GLY A 51 -23.83 8.88 17.02
CA GLY A 51 -24.43 8.49 18.30
C GLY A 51 -23.87 9.33 19.46
N ASP A 52 -23.55 8.70 20.59
CA ASP A 52 -23.01 9.37 21.80
C ASP A 52 -21.64 10.02 21.60
N GLY A 53 -20.99 9.75 20.47
CA GLY A 53 -19.65 10.24 20.13
C GLY A 53 -18.53 9.42 20.75
N LEU A 54 -17.30 9.70 20.33
CA LEU A 54 -16.09 9.09 20.85
C LEU A 54 -15.19 10.18 21.42
N ARG A 55 -14.78 10.03 22.68
CA ARG A 55 -13.77 10.90 23.29
C ARG A 55 -12.41 10.22 23.23
N LEU A 56 -11.48 10.80 22.46
CA LEU A 56 -10.08 10.44 22.51
C LEU A 56 -9.40 11.27 23.61
N PRO A 57 -8.74 10.63 24.61
CA PRO A 57 -8.07 11.35 25.67
C PRO A 57 -6.86 12.12 25.15
N ALA A 58 -6.45 13.16 25.87
CA ALA A 58 -5.14 13.76 25.64
C ALA A 58 -4.04 12.76 26.02
N TYR A 59 -2.90 12.88 25.34
CA TYR A 59 -1.62 12.23 25.66
C TYR A 59 -0.58 13.34 25.85
N PRO A 60 -0.55 14.01 27.03
CA PRO A 60 0.28 15.21 27.26
C PRO A 60 1.79 15.00 27.18
N GLU A 61 2.25 13.77 27.41
CA GLU A 61 3.65 13.36 27.38
C GLU A 61 4.12 12.90 25.99
N ALA A 62 3.27 13.02 24.96
CA ALA A 62 3.63 12.73 23.58
C ALA A 62 4.85 13.54 23.14
N THR A 63 5.70 12.90 22.35
CA THR A 63 6.91 13.49 21.79
C THR A 63 6.79 13.61 20.27
N GLN A 64 7.70 14.37 19.65
CA GLN A 64 7.81 14.40 18.19
C GLN A 64 8.07 12.99 17.61
N ALA A 65 8.82 12.15 18.34
CA ALA A 65 9.10 10.78 17.92
C ALA A 65 7.82 9.91 17.89
N ASP A 66 6.86 10.17 18.78
CA ASP A 66 5.57 9.47 18.77
C ASP A 66 4.72 9.89 17.56
N LEU A 67 4.75 11.17 17.20
CA LEU A 67 4.10 11.66 15.98
C LEU A 67 4.74 11.07 14.73
N ASP A 68 6.07 11.15 14.62
CA ASP A 68 6.84 10.64 13.48
C ASP A 68 6.64 9.12 13.31
N GLY A 69 6.71 8.37 14.41
CA GLY A 69 6.46 6.93 14.43
C GLY A 69 5.01 6.61 14.07
N GLY A 70 4.05 7.35 14.63
CA GLY A 70 2.63 7.17 14.35
C GLY A 70 2.30 7.39 12.87
N ILE A 71 2.77 8.48 12.29
CA ILE A 71 2.48 8.82 10.89
C ILE A 71 3.22 7.89 9.91
N TYR A 72 4.46 7.52 10.21
CA TYR A 72 5.19 6.50 9.46
C TYR A 72 4.41 5.18 9.42
N ASN A 73 3.88 4.75 10.55
CA ASN A 73 3.11 3.53 10.62
C ASN A 73 1.78 3.61 9.86
N ILE A 74 1.12 4.77 9.83
CA ILE A 74 -0.10 4.96 9.01
C ILE A 74 0.23 4.75 7.53
N VAL A 75 1.37 5.25 7.06
CA VAL A 75 1.84 5.02 5.68
C VAL A 75 2.13 3.53 5.44
N GLN A 76 2.80 2.85 6.38
CA GLN A 76 3.09 1.41 6.28
C GLN A 76 1.82 0.57 6.24
N ILE A 77 0.82 0.89 7.06
CA ILE A 77 -0.49 0.22 7.05
C ILE A 77 -1.18 0.44 5.71
N ALA A 78 -1.22 1.66 5.20
CA ALA A 78 -1.85 1.94 3.91
C ALA A 78 -1.11 1.26 2.74
N LEU A 79 0.22 1.19 2.78
CA LEU A 79 1.03 0.43 1.83
C LEU A 79 0.67 -1.06 1.89
N SER A 80 0.63 -1.65 3.08
CA SER A 80 0.23 -3.04 3.31
C SER A 80 -1.18 -3.34 2.77
N SER A 81 -2.15 -2.50 3.12
CA SER A 81 -3.53 -2.63 2.63
C SER A 81 -3.57 -2.54 1.11
N SER A 82 -2.84 -1.61 0.50
CA SER A 82 -2.80 -1.50 -0.97
C SER A 82 -2.20 -2.74 -1.63
N ALA A 83 -1.12 -3.29 -1.08
CA ALA A 83 -0.50 -4.51 -1.61
C ALA A 83 -1.45 -5.71 -1.51
N LEU A 84 -2.16 -5.86 -0.38
CA LEU A 84 -3.15 -6.91 -0.19
C LEU A 84 -4.32 -6.79 -1.17
N THR A 85 -4.92 -5.61 -1.26
CA THR A 85 -6.07 -5.36 -2.14
C THR A 85 -5.71 -5.60 -3.60
N VAL A 86 -4.53 -5.15 -4.03
CA VAL A 86 -4.13 -5.29 -5.43
C VAL A 86 -3.71 -6.73 -5.75
N ASP A 87 -3.02 -7.44 -4.84
CA ASP A 87 -2.68 -8.87 -5.04
C ASP A 87 -3.95 -9.71 -5.22
N GLU A 88 -4.95 -9.51 -4.34
CA GLU A 88 -6.25 -10.18 -4.42
C GLU A 88 -6.98 -9.84 -5.71
N THR A 89 -7.04 -8.55 -6.07
CA THR A 89 -7.75 -8.09 -7.27
C THR A 89 -7.11 -8.64 -8.54
N LEU A 90 -5.77 -8.63 -8.62
CA LEU A 90 -5.07 -9.17 -9.78
C LEU A 90 -5.17 -10.70 -9.85
N LEU A 91 -5.23 -11.39 -8.71
CA LEU A 91 -5.53 -12.83 -8.65
C LEU A 91 -6.93 -13.13 -9.20
N GLN A 92 -7.93 -12.32 -8.84
CA GLN A 92 -9.29 -12.46 -9.34
C GLN A 92 -9.35 -12.27 -10.87
N VAL A 93 -8.71 -11.23 -11.40
CA VAL A 93 -8.83 -10.85 -12.83
C VAL A 93 -7.91 -11.68 -13.75
N PHE A 94 -6.69 -12.00 -13.32
CA PHE A 94 -5.69 -12.66 -14.18
C PHE A 94 -5.35 -14.09 -13.74
N GLY A 95 -5.96 -14.57 -12.66
CA GLY A 95 -5.68 -15.87 -12.09
C GLY A 95 -4.32 -15.95 -11.35
N PRO A 96 -3.92 -17.17 -10.96
CA PRO A 96 -2.67 -17.43 -10.24
C PRO A 96 -1.40 -17.00 -11.00
N ILE A 97 -0.39 -16.52 -10.26
CA ILE A 97 0.92 -16.08 -10.78
C ILE A 97 1.57 -17.16 -11.67
N ALA A 98 1.40 -18.45 -11.32
CA ALA A 98 1.98 -19.56 -12.06
C ALA A 98 1.52 -19.68 -13.53
N TYR A 99 0.41 -19.04 -13.90
CA TYR A 99 -0.14 -19.06 -15.25
C TYR A 99 0.21 -17.82 -16.08
N ILE A 100 0.91 -16.84 -15.50
CA ILE A 100 1.25 -15.59 -16.17
C ILE A 100 2.52 -15.76 -16.99
N LYS A 101 2.41 -15.50 -18.30
CA LYS A 101 3.52 -15.61 -19.25
C LYS A 101 4.09 -14.26 -19.71
N VAL A 102 3.30 -13.19 -19.60
CA VAL A 102 3.73 -11.83 -19.98
C VAL A 102 4.73 -11.31 -18.95
N SER A 103 5.93 -10.94 -19.39
CA SER A 103 7.07 -10.58 -18.51
C SER A 103 6.73 -9.44 -17.56
N SER A 104 6.23 -8.31 -18.06
CA SER A 104 5.93 -7.14 -17.23
C SER A 104 4.82 -7.42 -16.21
N LEU A 105 3.74 -8.08 -16.63
CA LEU A 105 2.66 -8.48 -15.69
C LEU A 105 3.16 -9.47 -14.65
N LEU A 106 4.02 -10.42 -15.03
CA LEU A 106 4.63 -11.34 -14.07
C LEU A 106 5.48 -10.57 -13.05
N GLY A 107 6.30 -9.62 -13.49
CA GLY A 107 7.11 -8.79 -12.60
C GLY A 107 6.28 -7.98 -11.61
N ILE A 108 5.23 -7.31 -12.10
CA ILE A 108 4.27 -6.57 -11.27
C ILE A 108 3.64 -7.50 -10.23
N ARG A 109 3.15 -8.66 -10.65
CA ARG A 109 2.48 -9.63 -9.77
C ARG A 109 3.41 -10.18 -8.71
N VAL A 110 4.65 -10.51 -9.08
CA VAL A 110 5.63 -10.99 -8.10
C VAL A 110 5.98 -9.89 -7.11
N MET A 111 6.25 -8.66 -7.57
CA MET A 111 6.56 -7.53 -6.70
C MET A 111 5.45 -7.27 -5.69
N ILE A 112 4.21 -7.11 -6.15
CA ILE A 112 3.05 -6.85 -5.29
C ILE A 112 2.85 -7.99 -4.27
N HIS A 113 2.95 -9.24 -4.73
CA HIS A 113 2.83 -10.40 -3.86
C HIS A 113 3.94 -10.46 -2.80
N GLN A 114 5.19 -10.14 -3.16
CA GLN A 114 6.30 -10.09 -2.20
C GLN A 114 6.12 -8.96 -1.18
N VAL A 115 5.69 -7.77 -1.61
CA VAL A 115 5.39 -6.66 -0.69
C VAL A 115 4.29 -7.07 0.29
N ARG A 116 3.19 -7.65 -0.21
CA ARG A 116 2.10 -8.18 0.64
C ARG A 116 2.62 -9.21 1.65
N ASN A 117 3.48 -10.14 1.22
CA ASN A 117 4.04 -11.15 2.12
C ASN A 117 4.97 -10.55 3.18
N ALA A 118 5.67 -9.46 2.87
CA ALA A 118 6.56 -8.82 3.83
C ALA A 118 5.81 -8.28 5.07
N PHE A 119 4.54 -7.89 4.90
CA PHE A 119 3.67 -7.43 5.99
C PHE A 119 2.93 -8.56 6.71
N ALA A 120 2.83 -9.76 6.13
CA ALA A 120 1.93 -10.81 6.59
C ALA A 120 2.19 -11.29 8.03
N HIS A 121 3.44 -11.20 8.49
CA HIS A 121 3.84 -11.71 9.81
C HIS A 121 4.05 -10.61 10.85
N ASN A 122 4.49 -9.42 10.45
CA ASN A 122 4.73 -8.31 11.36
C ASN A 122 4.49 -6.97 10.64
N PRO A 123 3.27 -6.42 10.73
CA PRO A 123 2.94 -5.17 10.04
C PRO A 123 3.68 -3.94 10.60
N TRP A 124 4.17 -4.01 11.85
CA TRP A 124 4.93 -2.91 12.48
C TRP A 124 6.42 -2.92 12.12
N ARG A 125 6.96 -4.07 11.74
CA ARG A 125 8.36 -4.25 11.32
C ARG A 125 8.40 -5.24 10.16
N PRO A 126 7.85 -4.87 8.99
CA PRO A 126 7.76 -5.75 7.85
C PRO A 126 9.14 -6.22 7.39
N ARG A 127 9.22 -7.49 7.02
CA ARG A 127 10.45 -8.12 6.53
C ARG A 127 10.14 -8.99 5.35
N TRP A 128 10.99 -8.94 4.34
CA TRP A 128 10.85 -9.78 3.16
C TRP A 128 10.90 -11.27 3.52
N VAL A 129 9.98 -12.03 2.92
CA VAL A 129 9.97 -13.50 2.95
C VAL A 129 9.90 -13.97 1.50
N VAL A 130 11.08 -14.10 0.88
CA VAL A 130 11.22 -14.41 -0.56
C VAL A 130 11.63 -15.86 -0.75
N TYR A 131 10.67 -16.69 -1.13
CA TYR A 131 10.93 -18.09 -1.48
C TYR A 131 11.87 -18.20 -2.67
N LYS A 132 12.73 -19.25 -2.68
CA LYS A 132 13.76 -19.47 -3.71
C LYS A 132 13.28 -19.30 -5.16
N LYS A 133 12.06 -19.75 -5.48
CA LYS A 133 11.49 -19.62 -6.82
C LYS A 133 11.29 -18.17 -7.29
N TYR A 134 11.15 -17.24 -6.36
CA TYR A 134 10.92 -15.81 -6.63
C TYR A 134 12.19 -14.96 -6.55
N ARG A 135 13.34 -15.50 -6.12
CA ARG A 135 14.60 -14.75 -5.98
C ARG A 135 15.28 -14.48 -7.33
N LYS A 136 14.76 -13.50 -8.05
CA LYS A 136 15.19 -13.11 -9.40
C LYS A 136 14.98 -11.60 -9.59
N ALA A 137 15.59 -11.06 -10.64
CA ALA A 137 15.23 -9.75 -11.16
C ALA A 137 14.02 -9.87 -12.10
N TYR A 138 13.07 -8.95 -11.96
CA TYR A 138 11.88 -8.86 -12.81
C TYR A 138 11.84 -7.50 -13.48
N GLU A 139 11.83 -7.51 -14.81
CA GLU A 139 11.61 -6.31 -15.60
C GLU A 139 10.12 -5.94 -15.56
N ILE A 140 9.86 -4.67 -15.31
CA ILE A 140 8.53 -4.09 -15.25
C ILE A 140 8.48 -2.90 -16.19
N GLU A 141 7.52 -2.95 -17.11
CA GLU A 141 7.17 -1.83 -17.99
C GLU A 141 5.70 -1.46 -17.73
N LEU A 142 5.47 -0.18 -17.49
CA LEU A 142 4.16 0.40 -17.28
C LEU A 142 3.65 1.04 -18.59
N ASP A 143 2.34 1.26 -18.67
CA ASP A 143 1.67 1.80 -19.86
C ASP A 143 2.01 3.27 -20.18
N ASN A 144 2.56 4.00 -19.22
CA ASN A 144 3.09 5.36 -19.42
C ASN A 144 4.53 5.37 -19.98
N GLY A 145 5.12 4.21 -20.28
CA GLY A 145 6.49 4.06 -20.77
C GLY A 145 7.56 4.04 -19.67
N THR A 146 7.17 4.15 -18.39
CA THR A 146 8.10 3.90 -17.28
C THR A 146 8.55 2.45 -17.30
N ALA A 147 9.86 2.23 -17.25
CA ALA A 147 10.46 0.91 -17.07
C ALA A 147 11.40 0.89 -15.87
N PHE A 148 11.36 -0.20 -15.10
CA PHE A 148 12.25 -0.42 -13.96
C PHE A 148 12.37 -1.92 -13.65
N THR A 149 13.31 -2.26 -12.76
CA THR A 149 13.55 -3.64 -12.34
C THR A 149 13.23 -3.79 -10.87
N PHE A 150 12.39 -4.78 -10.54
CA PHE A 150 12.26 -5.26 -9.17
C PHE A 150 13.24 -6.41 -8.96
N ASP A 151 14.29 -6.18 -8.18
CA ASP A 151 15.30 -7.19 -7.87
C ASP A 151 15.02 -7.87 -6.51
N ALA A 152 14.51 -9.10 -6.57
CA ALA A 152 14.20 -9.91 -5.40
C ALA A 152 15.31 -10.93 -5.04
N THR A 153 16.48 -10.85 -5.67
CA THR A 153 17.54 -11.87 -5.52
C THR A 153 18.07 -11.98 -4.10
N SER A 154 18.25 -10.84 -3.42
CA SER A 154 18.89 -10.74 -2.10
C SER A 154 17.99 -10.22 -0.98
N LEU A 155 16.70 -10.00 -1.23
CA LEU A 155 15.84 -9.32 -0.26
C LEU A 155 15.44 -10.18 0.95
N ASP A 156 15.47 -11.51 0.85
CA ASP A 156 14.94 -12.42 1.89
C ASP A 156 15.54 -12.15 3.28
N GLY A 157 14.68 -11.85 4.26
CA GLY A 157 15.06 -11.55 5.64
C GLY A 157 15.31 -10.06 5.95
N ASP A 158 15.51 -9.23 4.92
CA ASP A 158 15.74 -7.80 5.09
C ASP A 158 14.47 -7.07 5.54
N GLY A 159 14.65 -5.94 6.21
CA GLY A 159 13.56 -5.01 6.48
C GLY A 159 12.99 -4.47 5.17
N LEU A 160 11.65 -4.42 5.07
CA LEU A 160 11.01 -3.82 3.91
C LEU A 160 11.31 -2.32 3.87
N ASN A 161 11.85 -1.86 2.74
CA ASN A 161 12.07 -0.45 2.44
C ASN A 161 11.47 -0.13 1.07
N PRO A 162 10.61 0.91 0.93
CA PRO A 162 10.07 1.32 -0.36
C PRO A 162 11.10 1.49 -1.49
N GLU A 163 12.32 1.94 -1.17
CA GLU A 163 13.39 2.11 -2.17
C GLU A 163 13.76 0.80 -2.90
N GLN A 164 13.54 -0.36 -2.28
CA GLN A 164 13.82 -1.68 -2.87
C GLN A 164 12.85 -2.05 -4.01
N PHE A 165 11.77 -1.31 -4.19
CA PHE A 165 10.83 -1.45 -5.30
C PHE A 165 10.55 -0.12 -6.02
N GLY A 166 11.50 0.82 -5.94
CA GLY A 166 11.46 2.10 -6.67
C GLY A 166 10.81 3.26 -5.92
N GLY A 167 10.58 3.11 -4.61
CA GLY A 167 10.01 4.15 -3.76
C GLY A 167 8.48 4.22 -3.81
N LEU A 168 7.91 5.11 -2.99
CA LEU A 168 6.46 5.31 -2.92
C LEU A 168 5.88 5.86 -4.23
N GLU A 169 6.64 6.68 -4.95
CA GLU A 169 6.25 7.20 -6.27
C GLU A 169 6.01 6.06 -7.26
N ARG A 170 6.99 5.14 -7.38
CA ARG A 170 6.86 3.99 -8.28
C ARG A 170 5.73 3.06 -7.87
N TRP A 171 5.52 2.89 -6.56
CA TRP A 171 4.38 2.11 -6.07
C TRP A 171 3.04 2.73 -6.50
N VAL A 172 2.88 4.05 -6.35
CA VAL A 172 1.67 4.76 -6.81
C VAL A 172 1.45 4.58 -8.31
N GLU A 173 2.49 4.70 -9.13
CA GLU A 173 2.39 4.47 -10.58
C GLU A 173 1.96 3.03 -10.90
N VAL A 174 2.51 2.04 -10.19
CA VAL A 174 2.12 0.63 -10.34
C VAL A 174 0.65 0.44 -9.97
N LEU A 175 0.16 1.05 -8.89
CA LEU A 175 -1.25 0.98 -8.52
C LEU A 175 -2.16 1.57 -9.60
N GLN A 176 -1.80 2.74 -10.13
CA GLN A 176 -2.54 3.39 -11.22
C GLN A 176 -2.52 2.56 -12.51
N HIS A 177 -1.38 1.95 -12.83
CA HIS A 177 -1.26 1.02 -13.96
C HIS A 177 -2.18 -0.19 -13.76
N CYS A 178 -2.14 -0.84 -12.60
CA CYS A 178 -2.98 -1.98 -12.26
C CYS A 178 -4.48 -1.63 -12.33
N GLU A 179 -4.89 -0.45 -11.85
CA GLU A 179 -6.27 0.04 -11.95
C GLU A 179 -6.75 0.08 -13.41
N ARG A 180 -5.98 0.70 -14.31
CA ARG A 180 -6.30 0.76 -15.74
C ARG A 180 -6.30 -0.62 -16.39
N LEU A 181 -5.31 -1.45 -16.02
CA LEU A 181 -5.18 -2.80 -16.53
C LEU A 181 -6.40 -3.66 -16.19
N VAL A 182 -6.90 -3.63 -14.94
CA VAL A 182 -8.11 -4.38 -14.56
C VAL A 182 -9.38 -3.77 -15.15
N ALA A 183 -9.46 -2.44 -15.29
CA ALA A 183 -10.61 -1.77 -15.92
C ALA A 183 -10.78 -2.18 -17.40
N SER A 184 -9.67 -2.44 -18.10
CA SER A 184 -9.67 -2.93 -19.48
C SER A 184 -9.99 -4.43 -19.63
N ASN A 185 -10.08 -5.18 -18.52
CA ASN A 185 -10.35 -6.62 -18.49
C ASN A 185 -11.56 -6.99 -17.60
N PRO A 186 -12.76 -6.43 -17.83
CA PRO A 186 -13.90 -6.58 -16.92
C PRO A 186 -14.55 -7.98 -16.91
N ASN A 187 -14.26 -8.84 -17.91
CA ASN A 187 -14.99 -10.08 -18.17
C ASN A 187 -14.30 -11.38 -17.68
N ILE A 188 -13.30 -11.28 -16.80
CA ILE A 188 -12.58 -12.45 -16.26
C ILE A 188 -12.91 -12.70 -14.76
N ALA A 189 -13.92 -12.00 -14.23
CA ALA A 189 -14.40 -12.17 -12.84
C ALA A 189 -15.40 -13.32 -12.69
#